data_AF-A0A2V7V137-F1
#
_entry.id   AF-A0A2V7V137-F1
#
_cell.length_a   1.000
_cell.length_b   1.000
_cell.length_c   1.000
_cell.angle_alpha   90.00
_cell.angle_beta   90.00
_cell.angle_gamma   90.00
#
_symmetry.space_group_name_H-M   'P 1'
#
loop_
_entity.id
_entity.type
_entity.pdbx_description
1 polymer ?
#
loop_
_entity_poly.entity_id
_entity_poly.type
_entity_poly.pdbx_seq_one_letter_code
_entity_poly.pdbx_strand_id
1 'polypeptide(L)' 'MSIGRPPQFEGRVYGGTAVVSGEYVQKGLTQGEPESVSGVSVTTWLRRDGRWQAIASGLSRAVK' A
#
# COMPACT_ATOMS: atom_id res chain seq x y z
N MET A 1 9.01 -18.20 -16.26
CA MET A 1 8.37 -16.98 -15.73
C MET A 1 7.86 -17.28 -14.33
N SER A 2 8.52 -16.77 -13.30
CA SER A 2 7.96 -16.82 -11.94
C SER A 2 6.90 -15.72 -11.84
N ILE A 3 5.63 -16.11 -11.79
CA ILE A 3 4.54 -15.18 -11.47
C ILE A 3 4.74 -14.85 -9.99
N GLY A 4 5.33 -13.68 -9.70
CA GLY A 4 5.49 -13.21 -8.33
C GLY A 4 4.15 -13.20 -7.62
N ARG A 5 4.12 -13.66 -6.36
CA ARG A 5 2.91 -13.70 -5.53
C ARG A 5 2.19 -12.33 -5.61
N PRO A 6 0.88 -12.29 -5.90
CA PRO A 6 0.16 -11.02 -5.92
C PRO A 6 0.23 -10.38 -4.53
N PRO A 7 0.36 -9.03 -4.45
CA PRO A 7 0.38 -8.33 -3.17
C PRO A 7 -0.88 -8.67 -2.37
N GLN A 8 -0.69 -9.04 -1.11
CA GLN A 8 -1.77 -9.38 -0.20
C GLN A 8 -2.10 -8.16 0.65
N PHE A 9 -3.39 -7.83 0.66
CA PHE A 9 -3.93 -6.74 1.47
C PHE A 9 -4.88 -7.31 2.50
N GLU A 10 -4.78 -6.79 3.71
CA GLU A 10 -5.72 -7.05 4.80
C GLU A 10 -6.35 -5.72 5.23
N GLY A 11 -7.64 -5.75 5.56
CA GLY A 11 -8.39 -4.57 5.95
C GLY A 11 -9.21 -4.81 7.20
N ARG A 12 -9.26 -3.80 8.08
CA ARG A 12 -10.16 -3.76 9.24
C ARG A 12 -11.01 -2.50 9.19
N VAL A 13 -12.31 -2.64 9.43
CA VAL A 13 -13.29 -1.55 9.40
C VAL A 13 -13.73 -1.21 10.82
N TYR A 14 -13.73 0.09 11.13
CA TYR A 14 -14.13 0.68 12.41
C TYR A 14 -15.15 1.80 12.13
N GLY A 15 -16.43 1.42 12.05
CA GLY A 15 -17.50 2.35 11.68
C GLY A 15 -17.26 2.98 10.30
N GLY A 16 -17.14 4.31 10.26
CA GLY A 16 -16.85 5.07 9.05
C GLY A 16 -15.38 5.06 8.62
N THR A 17 -14.49 4.37 9.34
CA THR A 17 -13.04 4.35 9.06
C THR A 17 -12.61 2.94 8.66
N ALA A 18 -11.62 2.81 7.78
CA ALA A 18 -10.97 1.54 7.49
C ALA A 18 -9.44 1.69 7.51
N VAL A 19 -8.74 0.70 8.02
CA VAL A 19 -7.27 0.61 7.94
C VAL A 19 -6.95 -0.57 7.05
N VAL A 20 -6.23 -0.32 5.96
CA VAL A 20 -5.82 -1.34 4.98
C VAL A 20 -4.31 -1.39 4.96
N SER A 21 -3.74 -2.56 5.18
CA SER A 21 -2.30 -2.81 5.09
C SER A 21 -2.00 -3.86 4.06
N GLY A 22 -0.86 -3.75 3.39
CA GLY A 22 -0.42 -4.78 2.47
C GLY A 22 0.97 -4.55 1.91
N GLU A 23 1.53 -5.61 1.34
CA GLU A 23 2.81 -5.55 0.64
C GLU A 23 2.68 -4.73 -0.64
N TYR A 24 3.72 -3.95 -0.95
CA TYR A 24 3.81 -3.24 -2.22
C TYR A 24 5.14 -3.53 -2.90
N VAL A 25 5.12 -3.46 -4.23
CA VAL A 25 6.31 -3.40 -5.08
C VAL A 25 6.16 -2.19 -5.97
N GLN A 26 7.08 -1.25 -5.84
CA GLN A 26 7.17 -0.06 -6.67
C GLN A 26 8.37 -0.21 -7.61
N LYS A 27 8.09 -0.14 -8.91
CA LYS A 27 9.12 -0.10 -9.96
C LYS A 27 9.19 1.33 -10.50
N GLY A 28 10.39 1.84 -10.69
CA GLY A 28 10.61 3.18 -11.20
C GLY A 28 12.03 3.39 -11.67
N LEU A 29 12.33 4.64 -12.03
CA LEU A 29 13.68 5.09 -12.29
C LEU A 29 14.11 6.01 -11.15
N THR A 30 15.28 5.75 -10.58
CA THR A 30 15.92 6.64 -9.60
C THR A 30 17.24 7.10 -10.20
N GLN A 31 17.38 8.41 -10.43
CA GLN A 31 18.54 8.98 -11.13
C GLN A 31 18.83 8.35 -12.51
N GLY A 32 17.78 7.91 -13.21
CA GLY A 32 17.89 7.27 -14.54
C GLY A 32 18.10 5.77 -14.50
N GLU A 33 18.40 5.20 -13.34
CA GLU A 33 18.62 3.76 -13.17
C GLU A 33 17.32 3.04 -12.76
N PRO A 34 17.00 1.88 -13.35
CA PRO A 34 15.87 1.06 -12.92
C PRO A 34 16.02 0.61 -11.47
N GLU A 35 15.03 0.96 -10.65
CA GLU A 35 14.92 0.50 -9.28
C GLU A 35 13.59 -0.21 -9.05
N SER A 36 13.64 -1.23 -8.18
CA SER A 36 12.48 -1.94 -7.67
C SER A 36 12.56 -1.94 -6.15
N VAL A 37 11.63 -1.25 -5.50
CA VAL A 37 11.53 -1.14 -4.04
C VAL A 37 10.31 -1.92 -3.58
N SER A 38 10.49 -2.82 -2.62
CA SER A 38 9.40 -3.49 -1.93
C SER A 38 9.27 -3.02 -0.49
N GLY A 39 8.08 -3.16 0.06
CA GLY A 39 7.81 -2.76 1.43
C GLY A 39 6.39 -3.05 1.87
N VAL A 40 6.02 -2.47 3.00
CA VAL A 40 4.66 -2.55 3.56
C VAL A 40 4.03 -1.18 3.51
N SER A 41 2.78 -1.15 3.05
CA SER A 41 1.92 0.03 3.04
C SER A 41 0.84 -0.11 4.10
N VAL A 42 0.45 1.02 4.69
CA VAL A 42 -0.76 1.17 5.52
C VAL A 42 -1.49 2.41 5.08
N THR A 43 -2.76 2.26 4.68
CA THR A 43 -3.62 3.35 4.25
C THR A 43 -4.86 3.40 5.14
N THR A 44 -5.12 4.58 5.70
CA THR A 44 -6.35 4.86 6.46
C THR A 44 -7.35 5.53 5.54
N TRP A 45 -8.57 5.01 5.55
CA TRP A 45 -9.69 5.46 4.75
C TRP A 45 -10.80 5.99 5.65
N LEU A 46 -11.48 7.04 5.20
CA LEU A 46 -12.68 7.56 5.83
C LEU A 46 -13.83 7.54 4.82
N ARG A 47 -15.00 7.07 5.26
CA ARG A 47 -16.23 7.10 4.48
C ARG A 47 -16.91 8.45 4.68
N ARG A 48 -16.88 9.29 3.65
CA ARG A 48 -17.61 10.58 3.59
C ARG A 48 -18.57 10.55 2.41
N ASP A 49 -19.81 10.95 2.65
CA ASP A 49 -20.87 11.01 1.63
C ASP A 49 -21.02 9.68 0.87
N GLY A 50 -20.97 8.58 1.61
CA GLY A 50 -21.08 7.21 1.09
C GLY A 50 -19.83 6.67 0.38
N ARG A 51 -18.78 7.49 0.18
CA ARG A 51 -17.55 7.13 -0.54
C ARG A 51 -16.36 6.99 0.39
N TRP A 52 -15.54 5.97 0.14
CA TRP A 52 -14.26 5.82 0.82
C TRP A 52 -13.21 6.75 0.21
N GLN A 53 -12.51 7.50 1.06
CA GLN A 53 -11.45 8.41 0.67
C GLN A 53 -10.22 8.11 1.53
N ALA A 54 -9.05 7.97 0.89
CA ALA A 54 -7.80 7.82 1.62
C ALA A 54 -7.49 9.15 2.33
N ILE A 55 -7.32 9.12 3.65
CA ILE A 55 -7.03 10.31 4.46
C ILE A 55 -5.60 10.33 4.99
N ALA A 56 -4.93 9.18 5.02
CA ALA A 56 -3.52 9.06 5.36
C ALA A 56 -2.95 7.78 4.76
N SER A 57 -1.68 7.84 4.33
CA SER A 57 -0.94 6.67 3.85
C SER A 57 0.47 6.72 4.40
N GLY A 58 0.98 5.56 4.80
CA GLY A 58 2.35 5.34 5.22
C GLY A 58 2.97 4.19 4.45
N LEU A 59 4.26 4.32 4.15
CA LEU A 59 5.07 3.29 3.52
C LEU A 59 6.28 3.02 4.42
N SER A 60 6.60 1.76 4.61
CA SER A 60 7.88 1.33 5.17
C SER A 60 8.60 0.50 4.11
N ARG A 61 9.89 0.77 3.91
CA ARG A 61 10.73 -0.08 3.08
C ARG A 61 11.07 -1.34 3.86
N ALA A 62 11.04 -2.49 3.20
CA ALA A 62 11.65 -3.67 3.78
C ALA A 62 13.17 -3.42 3.81
N VAL A 63 13.71 -3.19 5.00
CA VAL A 63 15.18 -3.13 5.18
C VAL A 63 15.64 -4.57 5.30
N LYS A 64 16.58 -4.96 4.43
CA LYS A 64 17.24 -6.26 4.49
C LYS A 64 18.46 -6.19 5.40
#